data_AF-A0A558CG79-F1
#
_entry.id   AF-A0A558CG79-F1
#
_cell.length_a   1.000
_cell.length_b   1.000
_cell.length_c   1.000
_cell.angle_alpha   90.00
_cell.angle_beta   90.00
_cell.angle_gamma   90.00
#
_symmetry.space_group_name_H-M   'P 1'
#
loop_
_entity.id
_entity.type
_entity.pdbx_description
1 polymer ?
#
loop_
_entity_poly.entity_id
_entity_poly.type
_entity_poly.pdbx_seq_one_letter_code
_entity_poly.pdbx_strand_id
1 'polypeptide(L)'
;MSTRHMPLLALALTLMVAGSAQADTPLGRLFFTPAERSAMDRHEIPAAQTPPPQVNGIVRRNDGRATVWVNGEARQDVPASGQQARVIDPRGVPVWRKVGDPLDDDAPPAMHIKRHR
;
A
#
# COMPACT_ATOMS: atom_id res chain seq x y z
N MET A 1 60.52 -16.79 32.85
CA MET A 1 59.75 -16.85 31.58
C MET A 1 58.29 -16.55 31.89
N SER A 2 57.69 -15.71 31.06
CA SER A 2 56.56 -14.83 31.38
C SER A 2 55.20 -15.55 31.38
N THR A 3 54.52 -15.64 32.52
CA THR A 3 53.12 -16.14 32.64
C THR A 3 52.10 -15.05 32.96
N ARG A 4 52.47 -13.76 32.85
CA ARG A 4 51.58 -12.63 33.18
C ARG A 4 50.68 -12.17 32.02
N HIS A 5 50.82 -12.73 30.82
CA HIS A 5 50.05 -12.32 29.65
C HIS A 5 48.74 -13.11 29.46
N MET A 6 48.58 -14.21 30.19
CA MET A 6 47.43 -15.12 30.07
C MET A 6 46.05 -14.47 30.38
N PRO A 7 45.88 -13.63 31.43
CA PRO A 7 44.59 -12.99 31.68
C PRO A 7 44.27 -11.90 30.65
N LEU A 8 45.30 -11.21 30.13
CA LEU A 8 45.16 -10.21 29.07
C LEU A 8 44.73 -10.85 27.75
N LEU A 9 45.27 -12.04 27.44
CA LEU A 9 44.89 -12.79 26.25
C LEU A 9 43.45 -13.32 26.34
N ALA A 10 43.05 -13.83 27.52
CA ALA A 10 41.69 -14.29 27.76
C ALA A 10 40.66 -13.15 27.68
N LEU A 11 41.01 -11.98 28.22
CA LEU A 11 40.20 -10.77 28.12
C LEU A 11 40.09 -10.28 26.66
N ALA A 12 41.20 -10.25 25.92
CA ALA A 12 41.19 -9.88 24.51
C ALA A 12 40.32 -10.83 23.66
N LEU A 13 40.32 -12.13 23.96
CA LEU A 13 39.51 -13.11 23.27
C LEU A 13 38.01 -12.99 23.59
N THR A 14 37.65 -12.61 24.82
CA THR A 14 36.25 -12.36 25.21
C THR A 14 35.69 -11.08 24.59
N LEU A 15 36.51 -10.02 24.46
CA LEU A 15 36.10 -8.80 23.74
C LEU A 15 35.92 -9.02 22.23
N MET A 16 36.67 -9.93 21.60
CA MET A 16 36.52 -10.26 20.18
C MET A 16 35.21 -11.02 19.86
N VAL A 17 34.71 -11.84 20.78
CA VAL A 17 33.44 -12.60 20.60
C VAL A 17 32.19 -11.74 20.78
N ALA A 18 32.27 -10.64 21.54
CA ALA A 18 31.13 -9.78 21.81
C ALA A 18 30.75 -8.82 20.65
N GLY A 19 31.58 -8.73 19.60
CA GLY A 19 31.42 -7.76 18.51
C GLY A 19 30.47 -8.17 17.37
N SER A 20 29.92 -9.38 17.36
CA SER A 20 29.16 -9.92 16.22
C SER A 20 27.64 -9.91 16.41
N ALA A 21 27.06 -8.84 16.95
CA ALA A 21 25.59 -8.74 17.10
C ALA A 21 25.02 -7.32 17.05
N GLN A 22 25.67 -6.37 16.36
CA GLN A 22 25.03 -5.09 16.03
C GLN A 22 24.41 -5.21 14.65
N ALA A 23 23.25 -5.88 14.59
CA ALA A 23 22.33 -5.69 13.48
C ALA A 23 21.77 -4.27 13.62
N ASP A 24 22.48 -3.32 13.03
CA ASP A 24 21.98 -1.98 12.74
C ASP A 24 20.62 -2.16 12.06
N THR A 25 19.55 -1.66 12.66
CA THR A 25 18.18 -1.84 12.18
C THR A 25 17.95 -0.75 11.13
N PRO A 26 18.05 -1.02 9.81
CA PRO A 26 17.54 -0.07 8.85
C PRO A 26 16.02 -0.03 9.06
N LEU A 27 15.53 1.09 9.59
CA LEU A 27 14.12 1.47 9.50
C LEU A 27 13.70 1.26 8.04
N GLY A 28 12.92 0.21 7.76
CA GLY A 28 12.51 -0.15 6.40
C GLY A 28 12.64 -1.63 6.03
N ARG A 29 13.26 -2.49 6.85
CA ARG A 29 13.29 -3.93 6.62
C ARG A 29 12.22 -4.66 7.45
N LEU A 30 11.17 -5.16 6.79
CA LEU A 30 10.06 -5.88 7.43
C LEU A 30 10.44 -7.31 7.92
N PHE A 31 11.44 -7.94 7.29
CA PHE A 31 11.85 -9.32 7.60
C PHE A 31 13.34 -9.40 7.96
N PHE A 32 13.61 -9.95 9.14
CA PHE A 32 14.95 -10.02 9.72
C PHE A 32 15.70 -11.28 9.28
N THR A 33 15.00 -12.32 8.84
CA THR A 33 15.61 -13.56 8.33
C THR A 33 15.36 -13.78 6.83
N PRO A 34 16.23 -14.51 6.12
CA PRO A 34 15.96 -14.95 4.74
C PRO A 34 14.75 -15.89 4.62
N ALA A 35 14.50 -16.73 5.65
CA ALA A 35 13.42 -17.70 5.65
C ALA A 35 12.02 -17.06 5.73
N GLU A 36 11.87 -15.96 6.49
CA GLU A 36 10.61 -15.19 6.54
C GLU A 36 10.30 -14.53 5.19
N ARG A 37 11.34 -14.03 4.50
CA ARG A 37 11.22 -13.47 3.14
C ARG A 37 10.71 -14.52 2.16
N SER A 38 11.36 -15.68 2.11
CA SER A 38 10.97 -16.75 1.18
C SER A 38 9.61 -17.35 1.49
N ALA A 39 9.11 -17.23 2.72
CA ALA A 39 7.74 -17.58 3.06
C ALA A 39 6.72 -16.59 2.49
N MET A 40 7.01 -15.28 2.54
CA MET A 40 6.15 -14.27 1.90
C MET A 40 6.20 -14.39 0.37
N ASP A 41 7.39 -14.53 -0.22
CA ASP A 41 7.57 -14.62 -1.67
C ASP A 41 6.87 -15.84 -2.29
N ARG A 42 6.68 -16.90 -1.49
CA ARG A 42 5.92 -18.11 -1.89
C ARG A 42 4.41 -17.93 -1.88
N HIS A 43 3.88 -16.89 -1.26
CA HIS A 43 2.45 -16.59 -1.40
C HIS A 43 2.23 -16.11 -2.83
N GLU A 44 1.81 -17.01 -3.70
CA GLU A 44 1.30 -16.67 -5.02
C GLU A 44 0.21 -15.63 -4.84
N ILE A 45 0.40 -14.47 -5.46
CA ILE A 45 -0.65 -13.47 -5.57
C ILE A 45 -1.78 -14.17 -6.33
N PRO A 46 -2.96 -14.41 -5.74
CA PRO A 46 -4.07 -14.99 -6.48
C PRO A 46 -4.27 -14.16 -7.75
N ALA A 47 -4.47 -14.82 -8.89
CA ALA A 47 -4.60 -14.19 -10.21
C ALA A 47 -5.33 -12.87 -10.05
N ALA A 48 -4.61 -11.76 -10.31
CA ALA A 48 -5.04 -10.45 -9.89
C ALA A 48 -6.43 -10.17 -10.46
N GLN A 49 -7.46 -10.29 -9.62
CA GLN A 49 -8.80 -9.88 -9.98
C GLN A 49 -8.68 -8.38 -10.19
N THR A 50 -8.77 -7.94 -11.44
CA THR A 50 -8.77 -6.52 -11.74
C THR A 50 -9.99 -5.94 -11.04
N PRO A 51 -9.81 -5.04 -10.05
CA PRO A 51 -10.94 -4.50 -9.34
C PRO A 51 -11.88 -3.82 -10.32
N PRO A 52 -13.20 -3.87 -10.09
CA PRO A 52 -14.16 -3.24 -10.98
C PRO A 52 -13.81 -1.75 -11.13
N PRO A 53 -14.00 -1.17 -12.33
CA PRO A 53 -13.72 0.23 -12.54
C PRO A 53 -14.45 1.09 -11.50
N GLN A 54 -13.75 2.04 -10.87
CA GLN A 54 -14.33 2.88 -9.82
C GLN A 54 -13.82 4.31 -9.86
N VAL A 55 -14.59 5.23 -9.28
CA VAL A 55 -14.16 6.62 -9.09
C VAL A 55 -13.21 6.70 -7.90
N ASN A 56 -11.94 7.04 -8.13
CA ASN A 56 -10.94 7.19 -7.08
C ASN A 56 -10.97 8.57 -6.41
N GLY A 57 -11.38 9.61 -7.15
CA GLY A 57 -11.34 10.97 -6.65
C GLY A 57 -12.13 11.94 -7.51
N ILE A 58 -12.64 13.00 -6.87
CA ILE A 58 -13.33 14.11 -7.54
C ILE A 58 -12.80 15.41 -6.95
N VAL A 59 -12.21 16.27 -7.79
CA VAL A 59 -11.82 17.64 -7.44
C VAL A 59 -12.69 18.58 -8.25
N ARG A 60 -13.62 19.26 -7.56
CA ARG A 60 -14.60 20.15 -8.18
C ARG A 60 -14.12 21.60 -8.18
N ARG A 61 -14.27 22.26 -9.32
CA ARG A 61 -14.09 23.69 -9.52
C ARG A 61 -15.43 24.41 -9.31
N ASN A 62 -15.39 25.67 -8.92
CA ASN A 62 -16.59 26.44 -8.55
C ASN A 62 -17.60 26.64 -9.71
N ASP A 63 -17.18 26.40 -10.94
CA ASP A 63 -18.01 26.45 -12.16
C ASP A 63 -18.84 25.17 -12.42
N GLY A 64 -18.84 24.21 -11.49
CA GLY A 64 -19.57 22.95 -11.63
C GLY A 64 -18.86 21.89 -12.47
N ARG A 65 -17.62 22.15 -12.89
CA ARG A 65 -16.75 21.16 -13.56
C ARG A 65 -15.81 20.52 -12.54
N ALA A 66 -15.28 19.35 -12.88
CA ALA A 66 -14.36 18.62 -12.03
C ALA A 66 -13.30 17.87 -12.82
N THR A 67 -12.17 17.67 -12.16
CA THR A 67 -11.24 16.59 -12.51
C THR A 67 -11.66 15.35 -11.74
N VAL A 68 -11.87 14.24 -12.44
CA VAL A 68 -12.32 12.97 -11.87
C VAL A 68 -11.28 11.91 -12.19
N TRP A 69 -10.84 11.17 -11.18
CA TRP A 69 -9.94 10.04 -11.36
C TRP A 69 -10.75 8.74 -11.41
N VAL A 70 -10.61 7.98 -12.50
CA VAL A 70 -11.24 6.66 -12.68
C VAL A 70 -10.13 5.66 -12.98
N ASN A 71 -9.99 4.64 -12.14
CA ASN A 71 -8.87 3.69 -12.19
C ASN A 71 -7.48 4.35 -12.30
N GLY A 72 -7.29 5.49 -11.63
CA GLY A 72 -6.04 6.26 -11.68
C GLY A 72 -5.89 7.18 -12.90
N GLU A 73 -6.78 7.10 -13.89
CA GLU A 73 -6.77 7.99 -15.06
C GLU A 73 -7.56 9.28 -14.77
N ALA A 74 -6.94 10.44 -15.00
CA ALA A 74 -7.56 11.74 -14.77
C ALA A 74 -8.39 12.19 -15.97
N ARG A 75 -9.68 12.45 -15.75
CA ARG A 75 -10.62 13.01 -16.73
C ARG A 75 -10.96 14.44 -16.33
N GLN A 76 -10.69 15.39 -17.23
CA GLN A 76 -10.91 16.82 -16.99
C GLN A 76 -12.30 17.26 -17.46
N ASP A 77 -12.73 18.41 -16.95
CA ASP A 77 -13.97 19.07 -17.35
C ASP A 77 -15.22 18.17 -17.26
N VAL A 78 -15.26 17.29 -16.26
CA VAL A 78 -16.41 16.42 -16.02
C VAL A 78 -17.49 17.19 -15.24
N PRO A 79 -18.78 17.13 -15.61
CA PRO A 79 -19.83 17.71 -14.79
C PRO A 79 -19.87 17.09 -13.38
N ALA A 80 -19.90 17.93 -12.34
CA ALA A 80 -19.93 17.49 -10.95
C ALA A 80 -20.97 18.24 -10.12
N SER A 81 -21.69 17.50 -9.28
CA SER A 81 -22.72 18.03 -8.37
C SER A 81 -22.61 17.36 -7.02
N GLY A 82 -22.55 18.16 -5.96
CA GLY A 82 -22.32 17.65 -4.60
C GLY A 82 -21.04 16.82 -4.51
N GLN A 83 -21.18 15.56 -4.13
CA GLN A 83 -20.07 14.58 -4.01
C GLN A 83 -20.00 13.61 -5.20
N GLN A 84 -20.71 13.90 -6.30
CA GLN A 84 -20.82 13.02 -7.45
C GLN A 84 -20.30 13.71 -8.71
N ALA A 85 -19.83 12.90 -9.66
CA ALA A 85 -19.46 13.35 -11.00
C ALA A 85 -20.05 12.42 -12.07
N ARG A 86 -20.28 12.97 -13.25
CA ARG A 86 -20.88 12.25 -14.38
C ARG A 86 -19.80 11.51 -15.17
N VAL A 87 -19.62 10.22 -14.92
CA VAL A 87 -18.62 9.36 -15.58
C VAL A 87 -19.29 8.46 -16.61
N ILE A 88 -18.52 8.00 -17.60
CA ILE A 88 -18.98 7.00 -18.58
C ILE A 88 -18.69 5.62 -18.01
N ASP A 89 -19.71 4.78 -17.90
CA ASP A 89 -19.58 3.38 -17.49
C ASP A 89 -18.92 2.52 -18.60
N PRO A 90 -18.55 1.27 -18.32
CA PRO A 90 -18.01 0.33 -19.32
C PRO A 90 -18.94 0.04 -20.51
N ARG A 91 -20.24 0.35 -20.40
CA ARG A 91 -21.24 0.22 -21.47
C ARG A 91 -21.35 1.48 -22.33
N GLY A 92 -20.62 2.55 -22.01
CA GLY A 92 -20.69 3.84 -22.70
C GLY A 92 -21.81 4.76 -22.22
N VAL A 93 -22.50 4.42 -21.12
CA VAL A 93 -23.62 5.19 -20.58
C VAL A 93 -23.11 6.19 -19.53
N PRO A 94 -23.54 7.47 -19.59
CA PRO A 94 -23.16 8.44 -18.57
C PRO A 94 -23.95 8.23 -17.27
N VAL A 95 -23.24 7.98 -16.18
CA VAL A 95 -23.78 7.72 -14.84
C VAL A 95 -23.19 8.68 -13.80
N TRP A 96 -23.98 9.05 -12.80
CA TRP A 96 -23.49 9.82 -11.65
C TRP A 96 -22.92 8.89 -10.60
N ARG A 97 -21.66 9.12 -10.22
CA ARG A 97 -20.94 8.28 -9.24
C ARG A 97 -20.20 9.13 -8.22
N LYS A 98 -20.21 8.69 -6.97
CA LYS A 98 -19.36 9.26 -5.91
C LYS A 98 -18.03 8.51 -5.85
N VAL A 99 -17.09 9.03 -5.08
CA VAL A 99 -15.82 8.36 -4.80
C VAL A 99 -16.07 6.99 -4.14
N GLY A 100 -15.43 5.95 -4.67
CA GLY A 100 -15.54 4.57 -4.19
C GLY A 100 -16.74 3.79 -4.72
N ASP A 101 -17.65 4.43 -5.47
CA ASP A 101 -18.69 3.66 -6.17
C ASP A 101 -18.10 2.94 -7.39
N PRO A 102 -18.48 1.68 -7.63
CA PRO A 102 -18.20 1.01 -8.88
C PRO A 102 -18.92 1.73 -10.04
N LEU A 103 -18.29 1.75 -11.20
CA LEU A 103 -18.90 2.29 -12.41
C LEU A 103 -19.99 1.34 -12.93
N ASP A 104 -19.72 0.04 -12.93
CA ASP A 104 -20.70 -0.99 -13.28
C ASP A 104 -21.72 -1.20 -12.17
N ASP A 105 -23.01 -1.18 -12.51
CA ASP A 105 -24.10 -1.48 -11.57
C ASP A 105 -24.10 -2.96 -11.12
N ASP A 106 -23.56 -3.86 -11.93
CA ASP A 106 -23.46 -5.30 -11.62
C ASP A 106 -22.25 -5.64 -10.74
N ALA A 107 -21.36 -4.67 -10.50
CA ALA A 107 -20.24 -4.88 -9.61
C ALA A 107 -20.74 -5.02 -8.16
N PRO A 108 -20.14 -5.92 -7.36
CA PRO A 108 -20.52 -6.05 -5.96
C PRO A 108 -20.36 -4.69 -5.25
N PRO A 109 -21.33 -4.29 -4.41
CA PRO A 109 -21.30 -2.98 -3.78
C PRO A 109 -20.04 -2.85 -2.92
N ALA A 110 -19.43 -1.66 -2.94
CA ALA A 110 -18.30 -1.36 -2.07
C ALA A 110 -18.68 -1.65 -0.61
N MET A 111 -17.87 -2.48 0.05
CA MET A 111 -18.12 -2.87 1.44
C MET A 111 -17.92 -1.65 2.36
N HIS A 112 -19.02 -1.09 2.86
CA HIS A 112 -18.99 0.04 3.79
C HIS A 112 -18.77 -0.48 5.22
N ILE A 113 -17.51 -0.48 5.69
CA ILE A 113 -17.21 -0.80 7.09
C ILE A 113 -17.66 0.40 7.95
N LYS A 114 -18.81 0.28 8.62
CA LYS A 114 -19.25 1.26 9.61
C LYS A 114 -18.36 1.16 10.83
N ARG A 115 -17.47 2.14 11.02
CA ARG A 115 -16.73 2.27 12.29
C ARG A 115 -17.72 2.72 13.36
N HIS A 116 -18.07 1.82 14.29
CA HIS A 116 -18.72 2.22 15.53
C HIS A 116 -17.69 2.99 16.36
N ARG A 117 -18.02 4.23 16.68
CA ARG A 117 -17.27 5.09 17.61
C ARG A 117 -17.75 4.83 19.03
#